data_AF-A0A7V8NX29-F1
#
_entry.id   AF-A0A7V8NX29-F1
#
_cell.length_a   1.000
_cell.length_b   1.000
_cell.length_c   1.000
_cell.angle_alpha   90.00
_cell.angle_beta   90.00
_cell.angle_gamma   90.00
#
_symmetry.space_group_name_H-M   'P 1'
#
loop_
_entity.id
_entity.type
_entity.pdbx_description
1 polymer ?
#
loop_
_entity_poly.entity_id
_entity_poly.type
_entity_poly.pdbx_seq_one_letter_code
_entity_poly.pdbx_strand_id
1 'polypeptide(L)'
;HLCRGNNRSHWYAEGGYDRIAEKMFGTLEVDRFLLEYDDERSGTFAPLRFIPKGKTVVLGLVSSKVPQMEDPNVLEKRIQEAAQHVPLENLALSPQCGFASTAEGNLISEDRQWAKLKLVVNTARRVWAEQPS
;
A
#
# COMPACT_ATOMS: atom_id res chain seq x y z
N HIS A 1 5.45 -9.30 -0.38
CA HIS A 1 4.29 -8.60 0.21
C HIS A 1 4.35 -8.77 1.70
N LEU A 2 4.21 -7.68 2.45
CA LEU A 2 4.19 -7.70 3.91
C LEU A 2 2.73 -7.52 4.34
N CYS A 3 2.09 -8.65 4.64
CA CYS A 3 0.72 -8.66 5.09
C CYS A 3 0.66 -8.36 6.59
N ARG A 4 -0.18 -7.43 7.03
CA ARG A 4 -0.43 -7.11 8.45
C ARG A 4 -1.68 -7.79 8.99
N GLY A 5 -2.15 -8.82 8.31
CA GLY A 5 -3.24 -9.68 8.75
C GLY A 5 -4.51 -9.47 7.95
N ASN A 6 -4.76 -10.42 7.05
CA ASN A 6 -6.12 -10.83 6.68
C ASN A 6 -6.49 -12.19 7.31
N ASN A 7 -5.63 -12.71 8.18
CA ASN A 7 -5.81 -13.96 8.91
C ASN A 7 -5.56 -13.67 10.39
N ARG A 8 -6.48 -14.08 11.26
CA ARG A 8 -6.62 -13.65 12.67
C ARG A 8 -5.49 -14.06 13.62
N SER A 9 -4.30 -14.39 13.12
CA SER A 9 -3.24 -15.04 13.87
C SER A 9 -1.88 -14.53 13.43
N HIS A 10 -1.55 -13.28 13.77
CA HIS A 10 -0.21 -12.84 14.17
C HIS A 10 -0.25 -11.32 14.32
N TRP A 11 -0.48 -10.89 15.56
CA TRP A 11 -0.16 -9.55 16.05
C TRP A 11 1.34 -9.28 15.84
N TYR A 12 1.71 -8.68 14.71
CA TYR A 12 3.00 -8.00 14.58
C TYR A 12 2.76 -6.50 14.70
N ALA A 13 2.63 -6.09 15.97
CA ALA A 13 2.68 -4.74 16.51
C ALA A 13 1.61 -3.74 16.04
N GLU A 14 0.87 -3.19 17.01
CA GLU A 14 0.44 -1.79 16.90
C GLU A 14 1.69 -0.93 16.68
N GLY A 15 1.81 -0.36 15.48
CA GLY A 15 2.95 0.46 15.09
C GLY A 15 3.27 0.42 13.60
N GLY A 16 3.82 1.53 13.10
CA GLY A 16 4.41 1.62 11.75
C GLY A 16 5.61 0.68 11.59
N TYR A 17 6.19 0.61 10.39
CA TYR A 17 7.38 -0.22 10.13
C TYR A 17 8.62 0.24 10.91
N ASP A 18 8.58 1.37 11.62
CA ASP A 18 9.73 2.07 12.22
C ASP A 18 10.73 1.16 12.94
N ARG A 19 10.27 0.21 13.77
CA ARG A 19 11.15 -0.65 14.58
C ARG A 19 11.91 -1.72 13.79
N ILE A 20 11.41 -2.09 12.62
CA ILE A 20 11.97 -3.18 11.81
C ILE A 20 12.44 -2.71 10.43
N ALA A 21 12.07 -1.50 10.00
CA ALA A 21 12.24 -1.02 8.64
C ALA A 21 13.68 -1.05 8.16
N GLU A 22 14.62 -0.54 8.96
CA GLU A 22 16.02 -0.49 8.58
C GLU A 22 16.59 -1.88 8.29
N LYS A 23 16.40 -2.81 9.23
CA LYS A 23 16.85 -4.18 9.06
C LYS A 23 16.10 -4.86 7.91
N MET A 24 14.78 -4.77 7.90
CA MET A 24 13.92 -5.45 6.93
C MET A 24 14.18 -4.98 5.50
N PHE A 25 14.17 -3.67 5.24
CA PHE A 25 14.41 -3.14 3.90
C PHE A 25 15.87 -3.27 3.47
N GLY A 26 16.82 -3.22 4.42
CA GLY A 26 18.24 -3.35 4.15
C GLY A 26 18.72 -4.79 3.88
N THR A 27 18.03 -5.82 4.41
CA THR A 27 18.49 -7.22 4.28
C THR A 27 17.72 -8.07 3.27
N LEU A 28 16.53 -7.63 2.84
CA LEU A 28 15.72 -8.42 1.90
C LEU A 28 16.13 -8.16 0.46
N GLU A 29 16.66 -9.19 -0.20
CA GLU A 29 17.01 -9.18 -1.62
C GLU A 29 15.78 -9.42 -2.51
N VAL A 30 14.90 -8.43 -2.58
CA VAL A 30 13.71 -8.43 -3.45
C VAL A 30 13.70 -7.20 -4.34
N ASP A 31 13.02 -7.23 -5.47
CA ASP A 31 12.88 -6.05 -6.34
C ASP A 31 11.80 -5.09 -5.86
N ARG A 32 10.75 -5.63 -5.22
CA ARG A 32 9.54 -4.88 -4.87
C ARG A 32 9.05 -5.19 -3.47
N PHE A 33 8.69 -4.14 -2.75
CA PHE A 33 7.99 -4.23 -1.47
C PHE A 33 6.52 -3.86 -1.67
N LEU A 34 5.60 -4.74 -1.27
CA LEU A 34 4.16 -4.44 -1.26
C LEU A 34 3.77 -4.24 0.20
N LEU A 35 3.43 -3.00 0.57
CA LEU A 35 3.28 -2.55 1.95
C LEU A 35 1.84 -2.11 2.22
N GLU A 36 1.23 -2.66 3.26
CA GLU A 36 -0.10 -2.25 3.73
C GLU A 36 -0.04 -0.90 4.43
N TYR A 37 -0.92 0.02 4.02
CA TYR A 37 -0.97 1.41 4.45
C TYR A 37 -2.39 2.01 4.45
N ASP A 38 -3.47 1.22 4.35
CA ASP A 38 -4.83 1.72 4.14
C ASP A 38 -5.48 2.35 5.37
N ASP A 39 -4.98 2.08 6.58
CA ASP A 39 -5.51 2.61 7.83
C ASP A 39 -4.51 3.49 8.60
N GLU A 40 -5.01 4.28 9.55
CA GLU A 40 -4.18 5.15 10.41
C GLU A 40 -3.20 4.34 11.28
N ARG A 41 -3.51 3.06 11.56
CA ARG A 41 -2.65 2.16 12.33
C ARG A 41 -1.38 1.79 11.58
N SER A 42 -1.35 1.98 10.26
CA SER A 42 -0.20 1.69 9.42
C SER A 42 0.95 2.70 9.57
N GLY A 43 0.72 3.80 10.29
CA GLY A 43 1.73 4.80 10.63
C GLY A 43 2.09 5.72 9.47
N THR A 44 3.24 6.39 9.59
CA THR A 44 3.73 7.35 8.59
C THR A 44 4.58 6.67 7.50
N PHE A 45 4.93 7.42 6.45
CA PHE A 45 5.87 6.95 5.43
C PHE A 45 7.35 7.13 5.81
N ALA A 46 7.67 7.66 7.00
CA ALA A 46 9.05 7.86 7.46
C ALA A 46 9.95 6.61 7.35
N PRO A 47 9.47 5.36 7.59
CA PRO A 47 10.24 4.13 7.34
C PRO A 47 10.78 3.96 5.92
N LEU A 48 10.12 4.54 4.92
CA LEU A 48 10.51 4.36 3.52
C LEU A 48 11.89 4.96 3.21
N ARG A 49 12.43 5.83 4.08
CA ARG A 49 13.81 6.34 3.98
C ARG A 49 14.88 5.25 4.00
N PHE A 50 14.55 4.06 4.50
CA PHE A 50 15.45 2.91 4.56
C PHE A 50 15.35 2.00 3.33
N ILE A 51 14.45 2.29 2.38
CA ILE A 51 14.35 1.53 1.13
C ILE A 51 15.63 1.73 0.30
N PRO A 52 16.33 0.66 -0.10
CA PRO A 52 17.47 0.77 -0.99
C PRO A 52 17.08 1.42 -2.33
N LYS A 53 18.01 2.18 -2.92
CA LYS A 53 17.78 2.82 -4.23
C LYS A 53 17.46 1.77 -5.30
N GLY A 54 16.58 2.13 -6.24
CA GLY A 54 16.18 1.27 -7.36
C GLY A 54 15.16 0.18 -7.02
N LYS A 55 14.72 0.08 -5.75
CA LYS A 55 13.63 -0.82 -5.35
C LYS A 55 12.28 -0.15 -5.61
N THR A 56 11.29 -0.93 -6.04
CA THR A 56 9.91 -0.45 -6.18
C THR A 56 9.16 -0.61 -4.86
N VAL A 57 8.39 0.40 -4.46
CA VAL A 57 7.45 0.32 -3.34
C VAL A 57 6.03 0.43 -3.85
N VAL A 58 5.25 -0.63 -3.63
CA VAL A 58 3.81 -0.65 -3.89
C VAL A 58 3.08 -0.27 -2.62
N LEU A 59 2.40 0.87 -2.66
CA LEU A 59 1.62 1.44 -1.58
C LEU A 59 0.22 0.81 -1.58
N GLY A 60 -0.05 -0.01 -0.58
CA GLY A 60 -1.35 -0.61 -0.32
C GLY A 60 -2.28 0.36 0.37
N LEU A 61 -2.81 1.35 -0.35
CA LEU A 61 -3.63 2.45 0.21
C LEU A 61 -5.14 2.21 0.10
N VAL A 62 -5.56 1.26 -0.73
CA VAL A 62 -6.97 0.93 -0.94
C VAL A 62 -7.35 -0.27 -0.08
N SER A 63 -8.34 -0.13 0.80
CA SER A 63 -8.71 -1.21 1.71
C SER A 63 -9.41 -2.34 0.97
N SER A 64 -8.94 -3.58 1.17
CA SER A 64 -9.60 -4.82 0.73
C SER A 64 -10.45 -5.49 1.82
N LYS A 65 -10.62 -4.83 2.97
CA LYS A 65 -11.34 -5.33 4.16
C LYS A 65 -12.72 -4.68 4.36
N VAL A 66 -12.89 -3.43 3.93
CA VAL A 66 -14.13 -2.66 4.11
C VAL A 66 -14.74 -2.23 2.77
N PRO A 67 -16.07 -2.18 2.66
CA PRO A 67 -16.74 -1.79 1.41
C PRO A 67 -16.71 -0.27 1.17
N GLN A 68 -16.28 0.54 2.12
CA GLN A 68 -16.20 2.00 1.93
C GLN A 68 -15.20 2.33 0.80
N MET A 69 -15.58 3.25 -0.08
CA MET A 69 -14.67 3.75 -1.12
C MET A 69 -13.73 4.80 -0.55
N GLU A 70 -12.48 4.73 -0.95
CA GLU A 70 -11.45 5.72 -0.64
C GLU A 70 -11.67 6.99 -1.47
N ASP A 71 -11.29 8.14 -0.90
CA ASP A 71 -11.28 9.42 -1.62
C ASP A 71 -10.03 9.49 -2.52
N PRO A 72 -10.18 9.63 -3.85
CA PRO A 72 -9.04 9.74 -4.75
C PRO A 72 -8.09 10.89 -4.40
N ASN A 73 -8.58 12.03 -3.90
CA ASN A 73 -7.73 13.17 -3.54
C ASN A 73 -6.84 12.83 -2.33
N VAL A 74 -7.37 12.06 -1.39
CA VAL A 74 -6.59 11.56 -0.24
C VAL A 74 -5.54 10.57 -0.69
N LEU A 75 -5.88 9.66 -1.63
CA LEU A 75 -4.91 8.73 -2.20
C LEU A 75 -3.76 9.45 -2.90
N GLU A 76 -4.07 10.45 -3.74
CA GLU A 76 -3.09 11.27 -4.44
C GLU A 76 -2.16 11.99 -3.45
N LYS A 77 -2.72 12.66 -2.43
CA LYS A 77 -1.92 13.32 -1.38
C LYS A 77 -0.97 12.33 -0.69
N ARG A 78 -1.45 11.14 -0.34
CA ARG A 78 -0.63 10.13 0.32
C ARG A 78 0.47 9.56 -0.57
N ILE A 79 0.24 9.43 -1.87
CA ILE A 79 1.32 9.06 -2.79
C ILE A 79 2.39 10.16 -2.83
N GLN A 80 2.00 11.43 -2.81
CA GLN A 80 2.95 12.55 -2.76
C GLN A 80 3.73 12.60 -1.43
N GLU A 81 3.11 12.26 -0.31
CA GLU A 81 3.81 12.11 0.98
C GLU A 81 4.87 11.00 0.92
N ALA A 82 4.53 9.84 0.35
CA ALA A 82 5.50 8.75 0.13
C ALA A 82 6.63 9.15 -0.84
N ALA A 83 6.32 9.98 -1.84
CA ALA A 83 7.27 10.48 -2.83
C ALA A 83 8.38 11.36 -2.22
N GLN A 84 8.20 11.85 -0.99
CA GLN A 84 9.26 12.55 -0.24
C GLN A 84 10.39 11.61 0.21
N HIS A 85 10.14 10.29 0.22
CA HIS A 85 11.10 9.29 0.69
C HIS A 85 11.61 8.37 -0.42
N VAL A 86 10.77 8.07 -1.42
CA VAL A 86 11.09 7.19 -2.55
C VAL A 86 10.70 7.92 -3.84
N PRO A 87 11.56 7.96 -4.88
CA PRO A 87 11.22 8.64 -6.12
C PRO A 87 9.90 8.14 -6.71
N LEU A 88 9.09 9.06 -7.27
CA LEU A 88 7.73 8.76 -7.72
C LEU A 88 7.71 7.65 -8.79
N GLU A 89 8.72 7.57 -9.65
CA GLU A 89 8.89 6.52 -10.65
C GLU A 89 9.11 5.12 -10.06
N ASN A 90 9.53 5.05 -8.79
CA ASN A 90 9.70 3.82 -8.03
C ASN A 90 8.51 3.51 -7.11
N LEU A 91 7.44 4.30 -7.18
CA LEU A 91 6.21 4.08 -6.42
C LEU A 91 5.13 3.45 -7.31
N ALA A 92 4.23 2.68 -6.70
CA ALA A 92 3.02 2.16 -7.32
C ALA A 92 1.86 2.12 -6.33
N LEU A 93 0.62 2.07 -6.82
CA LEU A 93 -0.60 1.99 -6.02
C LEU A 93 -1.23 0.60 -6.13
N SER A 94 -1.73 0.07 -5.02
CA SER A 94 -2.50 -1.18 -4.99
C SER A 94 -3.54 -1.20 -3.86
N PRO A 95 -4.47 -2.17 -3.85
CA PRO A 95 -5.15 -2.56 -2.62
C PRO A 95 -4.13 -3.02 -1.56
N GLN A 96 -4.47 -2.87 -0.28
CA GLN A 96 -3.59 -3.30 0.82
C GLN A 96 -3.23 -4.80 0.71
N CYS A 97 -4.19 -5.63 0.36
CA CYS A 97 -4.07 -7.08 0.26
C CYS A 97 -5.05 -7.58 -0.82
N GLY A 98 -5.02 -8.87 -1.13
CA GLY A 98 -6.02 -9.50 -2.00
C GLY A 98 -7.45 -9.40 -1.44
N PHE A 99 -8.45 -9.46 -2.33
CA PHE A 99 -9.87 -9.50 -1.97
C PHE A 99 -10.36 -10.91 -1.59
N ALA A 100 -9.56 -11.95 -1.80
CA ALA A 100 -9.87 -13.29 -1.32
C ALA A 100 -9.71 -13.34 0.21
N SER A 101 -10.82 -13.51 0.94
CA SER A 101 -10.80 -13.64 2.40
C SER A 101 -10.47 -15.05 2.85
N THR A 102 -9.88 -15.13 4.03
CA THR A 102 -9.86 -16.30 4.91
C THR A 102 -11.28 -16.66 5.40
N ALA A 103 -11.40 -17.72 6.20
CA ALA A 103 -12.62 -18.51 6.48
C ALA A 103 -13.91 -17.76 6.93
N GLU A 104 -13.86 -16.49 7.31
CA GLU A 104 -15.06 -15.70 7.72
C GLU A 104 -15.75 -14.94 6.57
N GLY A 105 -15.18 -14.95 5.35
CA GLY A 105 -15.78 -14.31 4.17
C GLY A 105 -15.45 -12.80 4.07
N ASN A 106 -15.30 -12.30 2.85
CA ASN A 106 -15.05 -10.89 2.59
C ASN A 106 -16.40 -10.17 2.54
N LEU A 107 -16.57 -9.11 3.32
CA LEU A 107 -17.79 -8.31 3.35
C LEU A 107 -17.94 -7.39 2.11
N ILE A 108 -16.98 -7.44 1.18
CA ILE A 108 -16.96 -6.62 -0.04
C ILE A 108 -17.59 -7.39 -1.21
N SER A 109 -18.71 -6.89 -1.73
CA SER A 109 -19.34 -7.43 -2.94
C SER A 109 -18.43 -7.34 -4.17
N GLU A 110 -18.63 -8.22 -5.15
CA GLU A 110 -17.85 -8.24 -6.39
C GLU A 110 -17.86 -6.88 -7.11
N ASP A 111 -19.02 -6.26 -7.26
CA ASP A 111 -19.16 -4.91 -7.84
C ASP A 111 -18.28 -3.89 -7.13
N ARG A 112 -18.16 -4.02 -5.80
CA ARG A 112 -17.35 -3.14 -4.99
C ARG A 112 -15.86 -3.43 -5.11
N GLN A 113 -15.47 -4.70 -5.26
CA GLN A 113 -14.09 -5.07 -5.61
C GLN A 113 -13.69 -4.45 -6.94
N TRP A 114 -14.53 -4.56 -7.98
CA TRP A 114 -14.30 -3.93 -9.28
C TRP A 114 -14.25 -2.40 -9.20
N ALA A 115 -15.12 -1.77 -8.40
CA ALA A 115 -15.08 -0.33 -8.18
C ALA A 115 -13.75 0.11 -7.55
N LYS A 116 -13.24 -0.63 -6.58
CA LYS A 116 -11.93 -0.38 -5.95
C LYS A 116 -10.77 -0.56 -6.93
N LEU A 117 -10.80 -1.59 -7.78
CA LEU A 117 -9.80 -1.78 -8.83
C LEU A 117 -9.82 -0.64 -9.86
N LYS A 118 -11.01 -0.18 -10.26
CA LYS A 118 -11.16 1.00 -11.13
C LYS A 118 -10.60 2.26 -10.47
N LEU A 119 -10.84 2.45 -9.16
CA LEU A 119 -10.26 3.56 -8.41
C LEU A 119 -8.72 3.52 -8.46
N VAL A 120 -8.10 2.37 -8.19
CA VAL A 120 -6.64 2.19 -8.28
C VAL A 120 -6.11 2.60 -9.65
N VAL A 121 -6.71 2.10 -10.74
CA VAL A 121 -6.28 2.40 -12.10
C VAL A 121 -6.44 3.90 -12.41
N ASN A 122 -7.57 4.50 -12.05
CA ASN A 122 -7.84 5.90 -12.33
C ASN A 122 -6.92 6.84 -11.54
N THR A 123 -6.70 6.57 -10.25
CA THR A 123 -5.74 7.31 -9.42
C THR A 123 -4.32 7.16 -9.97
N ALA A 124 -3.91 5.95 -10.36
CA ALA A 124 -2.59 5.75 -10.94
C ALA A 124 -2.41 6.53 -12.25
N ARG A 125 -3.42 6.52 -13.14
CA ARG A 125 -3.35 7.34 -14.35
C ARG A 125 -3.19 8.82 -14.04
N ARG A 126 -3.91 9.36 -13.06
CA ARG A 126 -3.78 10.78 -12.68
C ARG A 126 -2.39 11.13 -12.18
N VAL A 127 -1.84 10.31 -11.28
CA VAL A 127 -0.55 10.58 -10.62
C VAL A 127 0.63 10.42 -11.59
N TRP A 128 0.60 9.42 -12.47
CA TRP A 128 1.73 9.07 -13.34
C TRP A 128 1.56 9.49 -14.82
N ALA A 129 0.46 10.15 -15.21
CA ALA A 129 0.26 10.61 -16.60
C ALA A 129 1.23 11.73 -17.05
N GLU A 130 1.95 12.38 -16.14
CA GLU A 130 2.83 13.52 -16.44
C GLU A 130 4.32 13.17 -16.55
N GLN A 131 4.68 11.92 -16.83
CA GLN A 131 6.07 11.55 -17.09
C GLN A 131 6.33 11.56 -18.61
N PRO A 132 6.88 12.63 -19.20
CA PRO A 132 7.41 12.55 -20.55
C PRO A 132 8.55 11.53 -20.56
N SER A 133 8.53 10.66 -21.58
CA SER A 133 9.60 9.69 -21.89
C SER A 133 10.95 10.34 -22.11
#